data_AF-A0A133PUV2-F1
#
_entry.id   AF-A0A133PUV2-F1
#
_cell.length_a   1.000
_cell.length_b   1.000
_cell.length_c   1.000
_cell.angle_alpha   90.00
_cell.angle_beta   90.00
_cell.angle_gamma   90.00
#
_symmetry.space_group_name_H-M   'P 1'
#
loop_
_entity.id
_entity.type
_entity.pdbx_description
1 polymer ?
#
loop_
_entity_poly.entity_id
_entity_poly.type
_entity_poly.pdbx_seq_one_letter_code
_entity_poly.pdbx_strand_id
1 'polypeptide(L)'
;MVLPFQRVSIFFAPEYKKDYEVHNIYSEHHGAIVLKSTFYIHAGPEELTSFGWGAAGCVEIIGSFSEFKNQIKELSGSTQADADSAISELVSDKKLYIEIEYATPPNIRENFYKEVSIKRR
;
A
#
# COMPACT_ATOMS: atom_id res chain seq x y z
N MET A 1 1.27 -0.52 30.95
CA MET A 1 0.86 -1.42 29.85
C MET A 1 1.50 -0.87 28.60
N VAL A 2 2.58 -1.47 28.13
CA VAL A 2 3.37 -0.98 26.99
C VAL A 2 2.87 -1.75 25.77
N LEU A 3 2.30 -1.06 24.78
CA LEU A 3 1.91 -1.69 23.51
C LEU A 3 3.17 -2.31 22.87
N PRO A 4 3.09 -3.50 22.26
CA PRO A 4 4.25 -4.11 21.63
C PRO A 4 4.77 -3.20 20.52
N PHE A 5 6.10 -3.05 20.44
CA PHE A 5 6.81 -2.30 19.41
C PHE A 5 6.18 -2.52 18.04
N GLN A 6 5.53 -1.48 17.51
CA GLN A 6 5.06 -1.45 16.13
C GLN A 6 6.32 -1.56 15.25
N ARG A 7 6.41 -2.62 14.44
CA ARG A 7 7.54 -2.73 13.51
C ARG A 7 7.40 -1.59 12.53
N VAL A 8 8.44 -0.77 12.46
CA VAL A 8 8.60 0.29 11.47
C VAL A 8 9.63 -0.17 10.47
N SER A 9 9.35 -0.04 9.18
CA SER A 9 10.33 -0.32 8.12
C SER A 9 10.43 0.89 7.22
N ILE A 10 11.65 1.39 7.04
CA ILE A 10 11.94 2.53 6.17
C ILE A 10 12.58 2.00 4.89
N PHE A 11 12.02 2.39 3.76
CA PHE A 11 12.46 2.02 2.42
C PHE A 11 12.82 3.27 1.63
N PHE A 12 13.91 3.21 0.89
CA PHE A 12 14.16 4.14 -0.20
C PHE A 12 13.39 3.68 -1.43
N ALA A 13 12.68 4.58 -2.11
CA ALA A 13 11.99 4.24 -3.37
C ALA A 13 12.97 4.36 -4.55
N PRO A 14 13.42 3.24 -5.17
CA PRO A 14 14.46 3.29 -6.19
C PRO A 14 13.91 3.60 -7.58
N GLU A 15 12.61 3.44 -7.80
CA GLU A 15 11.98 3.60 -9.11
C GLU A 15 10.50 3.98 -8.93
N TYR A 16 10.00 4.78 -9.86
CA TYR A 16 8.57 4.99 -10.06
C TYR A 16 8.17 4.49 -11.45
N LYS A 17 7.18 3.59 -11.51
CA LYS A 17 6.65 3.02 -12.75
C LYS A 17 5.32 3.70 -13.06
N LYS A 18 5.36 4.80 -13.81
CA LYS A 18 4.18 5.61 -14.13
C LYS A 18 3.07 4.81 -14.84
N ASP A 19 3.44 3.94 -15.77
CA ASP A 19 2.50 3.20 -16.60
C ASP A 19 2.18 1.81 -16.04
N TYR A 20 2.43 1.57 -14.74
CA TYR A 20 2.09 0.30 -14.12
C TYR A 20 0.57 0.11 -14.04
N GLU A 21 0.10 -1.03 -14.51
CA GLU A 21 -1.29 -1.47 -14.44
C GLU A 21 -1.45 -2.57 -13.39
N VAL A 22 -2.57 -2.53 -12.66
CA VAL A 22 -2.95 -3.62 -11.74
C VAL A 22 -3.37 -4.83 -12.57
N HIS A 23 -2.72 -5.98 -12.34
CA HIS A 23 -2.90 -7.16 -13.20
C HIS A 23 -3.96 -8.16 -12.70
N ASN A 24 -4.30 -8.15 -11.42
CA ASN A 24 -5.25 -9.11 -10.83
C ASN A 24 -6.71 -8.66 -11.01
N ILE A 25 -6.95 -7.36 -11.12
CA ILE A 25 -8.28 -6.77 -11.26
C ILE A 25 -8.16 -5.42 -11.97
N TYR A 26 -9.22 -5.02 -12.68
CA TYR A 26 -9.27 -3.71 -13.31
C TYR A 26 -9.15 -2.59 -12.26
N SER A 27 -8.30 -1.62 -12.56
CA SER A 27 -8.21 -0.35 -11.85
C SER A 27 -8.16 0.78 -12.87
N GLU A 28 -8.87 1.88 -12.61
CA GLU A 28 -8.72 3.10 -13.39
C GLU A 28 -7.43 3.86 -13.06
N HIS A 29 -6.82 3.54 -11.91
CA HIS A 29 -5.61 4.19 -11.44
C HIS A 29 -4.35 3.44 -11.91
N HIS A 30 -3.41 4.21 -12.46
CA HIS A 30 -2.13 3.70 -12.93
C HIS A 30 -0.99 4.21 -12.05
N GLY A 31 0.13 3.50 -12.08
CA GLY A 31 1.36 3.86 -11.41
C GLY A 31 1.73 2.92 -10.27
N ALA A 32 3.04 2.79 -10.04
CA ALA A 32 3.57 2.05 -8.91
C ALA A 32 4.86 2.67 -8.38
N ILE A 33 4.93 2.85 -7.06
CA ILE A 33 6.18 3.19 -6.37
C ILE A 33 6.88 1.89 -6.01
N VAL A 34 8.10 1.70 -6.49
CA VAL A 34 8.87 0.49 -6.17
C VAL A 34 9.43 0.63 -4.76
N LEU A 35 9.28 -0.42 -3.94
CA LEU A 35 9.93 -0.52 -2.63
C LEU A 35 11.18 -1.38 -2.72
N LYS A 36 11.04 -2.61 -3.25
CA LYS A 36 12.14 -3.55 -3.42
C LYS A 36 11.79 -4.64 -4.43
N SER A 37 12.65 -4.86 -5.43
CA SER A 37 12.46 -5.92 -6.43
C SER A 37 11.05 -5.85 -7.04
N THR A 38 10.22 -6.88 -6.86
CA THR A 38 8.84 -6.94 -7.36
C THR A 38 7.78 -6.48 -6.35
N PHE A 39 8.18 -5.79 -5.28
CA PHE A 39 7.28 -5.30 -4.23
C PHE A 39 6.99 -3.80 -4.43
N TYR A 40 5.74 -3.46 -4.66
CA TYR A 40 5.31 -2.14 -5.09
C TYR A 40 4.23 -1.56 -4.16
N ILE A 41 4.09 -0.23 -4.19
CA ILE A 41 2.91 0.49 -3.72
C ILE A 41 2.12 0.91 -4.96
N HIS A 42 0.89 0.43 -5.10
CA HIS A 42 0.04 0.74 -6.25
C HIS A 42 -1.43 0.87 -5.83
N ALA A 43 -2.28 1.12 -6.82
CA ALA A 43 -3.72 1.21 -6.63
C ALA A 43 -4.28 -0.05 -5.99
N GLY A 44 -5.16 0.16 -5.01
CA GLY A 44 -5.87 -0.88 -4.29
C GLY A 44 -7.39 -0.77 -4.51
N PRO A 45 -8.17 -1.48 -3.68
CA PRO A 45 -9.61 -1.37 -3.73
C PRO A 45 -10.09 0.02 -3.31
N GLU A 46 -11.21 0.48 -3.86
CA GLU A 46 -11.87 1.69 -3.36
C GLU A 46 -12.30 1.53 -1.89
N GLU A 47 -12.73 0.33 -1.50
CA GLU A 47 -13.27 0.01 -0.18
C GLU A 47 -12.69 -1.30 0.36
N LEU A 48 -12.52 -1.39 1.69
CA LEU A 48 -12.00 -2.57 2.40
C LEU A 48 -12.76 -3.88 2.13
N THR A 49 -14.02 -3.78 1.72
CA THR A 49 -14.90 -4.93 1.44
C THR A 49 -14.80 -5.45 0.00
N SER A 50 -14.01 -4.79 -0.85
CA SER A 50 -13.86 -5.17 -2.26
C SER A 50 -13.06 -6.45 -2.43
N PHE A 51 -13.63 -7.43 -3.12
CA PHE A 51 -12.99 -8.72 -3.41
C PHE A 51 -12.10 -8.64 -4.65
N GLY A 52 -11.08 -9.52 -4.72
CA GLY A 52 -10.19 -9.64 -5.89
C GLY A 52 -8.86 -8.90 -5.78
N TRP A 53 -8.65 -8.17 -4.67
CA TRP A 53 -7.42 -7.46 -4.32
C TRP A 53 -6.51 -8.28 -3.39
N GLY A 54 -5.21 -7.97 -3.30
CA GLY A 54 -4.32 -8.53 -2.27
C GLY A 54 -3.55 -9.81 -2.63
N ALA A 55 -3.32 -10.11 -3.91
CA ALA A 55 -2.78 -11.42 -4.33
C ALA A 55 -1.24 -11.54 -4.34
N ALA A 56 -0.46 -10.47 -4.21
CA ALA A 56 0.97 -10.49 -4.59
C ALA A 56 1.96 -9.88 -3.58
N GLY A 57 1.53 -9.63 -2.34
CA GLY A 57 2.39 -9.07 -1.30
C GLY A 57 2.58 -7.55 -1.39
N CYS A 58 2.38 -6.91 -2.54
CA CYS A 58 2.40 -5.44 -2.70
C CYS A 58 1.57 -4.70 -1.63
N VAL A 59 1.90 -3.43 -1.43
CA VAL A 59 1.08 -2.51 -0.63
C VAL A 59 0.05 -1.87 -1.55
N GLU A 60 -1.22 -2.07 -1.23
CA GLU A 60 -2.33 -1.53 -1.98
C GLU A 60 -2.91 -0.33 -1.22
N ILE A 61 -3.07 0.80 -1.91
CA ILE A 61 -3.71 1.99 -1.34
C ILE A 61 -5.23 1.84 -1.47
N ILE A 62 -5.92 1.81 -0.33
CA ILE A 62 -7.38 1.78 -0.29
C ILE A 62 -7.93 3.17 -0.62
N GLY A 63 -8.98 3.23 -1.43
CA GLY A 63 -9.57 4.46 -1.94
C GLY A 63 -8.95 4.90 -3.27
N SER A 64 -8.75 6.20 -3.45
CA SER A 64 -8.23 6.76 -4.70
C SER A 64 -6.71 6.86 -4.70
N PHE A 65 -6.06 6.02 -5.51
CA PHE A 65 -4.62 6.10 -5.69
C PHE A 65 -4.20 7.40 -6.39
N SER A 66 -5.06 7.96 -7.26
CA SER A 66 -4.81 9.28 -7.85
C SER A 66 -4.78 10.39 -6.81
N GLU A 67 -5.70 10.37 -5.82
CA GLU A 67 -5.69 11.34 -4.72
C GLU A 67 -4.45 11.19 -3.85
N PHE A 68 -4.07 9.96 -3.52
CA PHE A 68 -2.82 9.67 -2.80
C PHE A 68 -1.60 10.25 -3.52
N LYS A 69 -1.48 10.07 -4.84
CA LYS A 69 -0.39 10.67 -5.63
C LYS A 69 -0.44 12.20 -5.60
N ASN A 70 -1.62 12.80 -5.70
CA ASN A 70 -1.79 14.25 -5.62
C ASN A 70 -1.36 14.80 -4.25
N GLN A 71 -1.66 14.10 -3.17
CA GLN A 71 -1.20 14.48 -1.83
C GLN A 71 0.33 14.43 -1.72
N ILE A 72 0.99 13.43 -2.30
CA ILE A 72 2.47 13.39 -2.36
C ILE A 72 3.00 14.66 -3.04
N LYS A 73 2.45 15.01 -4.20
CA LYS A 73 2.84 16.22 -4.94
C LYS A 73 2.66 17.49 -4.09
N GLU A 74 1.48 17.64 -3.47
CA GLU A 74 1.14 18.81 -2.67
C GLU A 74 2.08 18.96 -1.47
N LEU A 75 2.28 17.88 -0.71
CA LEU A 75 3.11 17.88 0.49
C LEU A 75 4.60 17.99 0.19
N SER A 76 5.05 17.54 -0.99
CA SER A 76 6.47 17.64 -1.36
C SER A 76 6.87 19.05 -1.81
N GLY A 77 5.90 19.92 -2.10
CA GLY A 77 6.15 21.24 -2.69
C GLY A 77 6.73 21.18 -4.11
N SER A 78 6.52 20.07 -4.84
CA SER A 78 7.01 19.93 -6.21
C SER A 78 6.28 20.89 -7.14
N THR A 79 7.01 21.54 -8.05
CA THR A 79 6.45 22.47 -9.04
C THR A 79 6.01 21.78 -10.34
N GLN A 80 6.09 20.45 -10.40
CA GLN A 80 5.71 19.68 -11.59
C GLN A 80 4.21 19.86 -11.91
N ALA A 81 3.85 19.64 -13.18
CA ALA A 81 2.47 19.85 -13.64
C ALA A 81 1.49 18.85 -12.99
N ASP A 82 1.87 17.58 -12.97
CA ASP A 82 1.04 16.47 -12.49
C ASP A 82 1.76 15.63 -11.42
N ALA A 83 1.00 14.79 -10.73
CA ALA A 83 1.52 13.98 -9.63
C ALA A 83 2.51 12.89 -10.08
N ASP A 84 2.34 12.32 -11.27
CA ASP A 84 3.28 11.31 -11.77
C ASP A 84 4.65 11.94 -12.05
N SER A 85 4.66 13.13 -12.64
CA SER A 85 5.87 13.91 -12.87
C SER A 85 6.54 14.31 -11.54
N ALA A 86 5.76 14.71 -10.53
CA ALA A 86 6.28 15.02 -9.20
C ALA A 86 6.91 13.81 -8.50
N ILE A 87 6.27 12.65 -8.53
CA ILE A 87 6.81 11.43 -7.92
C ILE A 87 8.07 10.97 -8.66
N SER A 88 8.07 11.07 -10.00
CA SER A 88 9.25 10.76 -10.82
C SER A 88 10.45 11.65 -10.46
N GLU A 89 10.23 12.95 -10.27
CA GLU A 89 11.23 13.91 -9.79
C GLU A 89 11.75 13.51 -8.40
N LEU A 90 10.87 13.25 -7.44
CA LEU A 90 11.26 12.88 -6.07
C LEU A 90 12.10 11.59 -6.02
N VAL A 91 11.75 10.59 -6.84
CA VAL A 91 12.52 9.35 -6.95
C VAL A 91 13.87 9.60 -7.62
N SER A 92 13.91 10.33 -8.74
CA SER A 92 15.15 10.68 -9.45
C SER A 92 16.12 11.45 -8.55
N ASP A 93 15.60 12.40 -7.78
CA ASP A 93 16.35 13.21 -6.82
C ASP A 93 16.72 12.46 -5.53
N LYS A 94 16.26 11.23 -5.37
CA LYS A 94 16.44 10.39 -4.17
C LYS A 94 15.85 11.00 -2.89
N LYS A 95 14.73 11.71 -3.03
CA LYS A 95 14.02 12.41 -1.95
C LYS A 95 12.79 11.65 -1.45
N LEU A 96 12.37 10.57 -2.12
CA LEU A 96 11.24 9.76 -1.69
C LEU A 96 11.69 8.60 -0.79
N TYR A 97 11.29 8.67 0.48
CA TYR A 97 11.43 7.61 1.48
C TYR A 97 10.05 7.20 1.96
N ILE A 98 9.88 5.91 2.23
CA ILE A 98 8.60 5.34 2.64
C ILE A 98 8.80 4.69 3.99
N GLU A 99 8.00 5.11 4.94
CA GLU A 99 7.87 4.47 6.25
C GLU A 99 6.58 3.66 6.28
N ILE A 100 6.70 2.37 6.59
CA ILE A 100 5.55 1.46 6.73
C ILE A 100 5.41 1.10 8.20
N GLU A 101 4.28 1.51 8.78
CA GLU A 101 3.83 1.06 10.08
C GLU A 101 2.86 -0.11 9.92
N TYR A 102 3.26 -1.29 10.42
CA TYR A 102 2.39 -2.47 10.34
C TYR A 102 1.27 -2.39 11.37
N ALA A 103 0.02 -2.54 10.90
CA ALA A 103 -1.11 -2.79 11.79
C ALA A 103 -0.90 -4.11 12.56
N THR A 104 -1.40 -4.16 13.79
CA THR A 104 -1.41 -5.42 14.54
C THR A 104 -2.36 -6.41 13.84
N PRO A 105 -1.88 -7.58 13.39
CA PRO A 105 -2.76 -8.57 12.75
C PRO A 105 -3.88 -8.97 13.71
N PRO A 106 -5.13 -9.15 13.22
CA PRO A 106 -6.20 -9.60 14.09
C PRO A 106 -5.85 -10.96 14.68
N ASN A 107 -6.12 -11.17 15.97
CA ASN A 107 -5.94 -12.47 16.60
C ASN A 107 -7.07 -13.43 16.18
N ILE A 108 -6.91 -14.02 15.00
CA ILE A 108 -7.87 -14.97 14.42
C ILE A 108 -8.07 -16.16 15.37
N ARG A 109 -7.07 -16.56 16.15
CA ARG A 109 -7.23 -17.70 17.06
C ARG A 109 -8.18 -17.36 18.20
N GLU A 110 -8.01 -16.22 18.88
CA GLU A 110 -8.90 -15.84 19.99
C GLU A 110 -10.35 -15.59 19.56
N ASN A 111 -10.56 -15.07 18.34
CA ASN A 111 -11.89 -14.71 17.87
C ASN A 111 -12.72 -15.89 17.33
N PHE A 112 -12.11 -17.04 17.06
CA PHE A 112 -12.79 -18.20 16.43
C PHE A 112 -12.98 -19.41 17.35
N TYR A 113 -12.61 -19.37 18.64
CA TYR A 113 -12.79 -20.49 19.60
C TYR A 113 -14.24 -20.72 20.11
N LYS A 114 -15.28 -20.24 19.41
CA LYS A 114 -16.68 -20.48 19.82
C LYS A 114 -17.43 -21.61 19.10
N GLU A 115 -16.89 -22.21 18.05
CA GLU A 115 -17.44 -23.42 17.44
C GLU A 115 -16.24 -24.32 17.13
N VAL A 116 -16.07 -25.52 17.70
CA VAL A 116 -16.92 -26.69 17.52
C VAL A 116 -16.83 -27.57 18.77
N SER A 117 -17.81 -27.51 19.67
CA SER A 117 -18.03 -28.58 20.66
C SER A 117 -19.04 -29.58 20.09
N ILE A 118 -18.60 -30.41 19.13
CA ILE A 118 -19.38 -31.60 18.76
C ILE A 118 -19.39 -32.51 19.99
N LYS A 119 -20.51 -32.55 20.72
CA LYS A 119 -20.83 -33.67 21.59
C LYS A 119 -20.91 -34.91 20.72
N ARG A 120 -19.88 -35.75 20.75
CA ARG A 120 -19.97 -37.13 20.27
C ARG A 120 -21.06 -37.82 21.11
N ARG A 121 -22.10 -38.31 20.43
CA ARG A 121 -23.11 -39.22 21.01
C ARG A 121 -22.48 -40.57 21.32
#